data_AF-A0A2E9W0U6-F1
#
_entry.id   AF-A0A2E9W0U6-F1
#
_cell.length_a   1.000
_cell.length_b   1.000
_cell.length_c   1.000
_cell.angle_alpha   90.00
_cell.angle_beta   90.00
_cell.angle_gamma   90.00
#
_symmetry.space_group_name_H-M   'P 1'
#
loop_
_entity.id
_entity.type
_entity.pdbx_description
1 polymer ?
#
loop_
_entity_poly.entity_id
_entity_poly.type
_entity_poly.pdbx_seq_one_letter_code
_entity_poly.pdbx_strand_id
1 'polypeptide(L)'
;MSAADARTRIVAPSVVRGTGLVFCVTGIAGMIITSIANSINGAIAFGFVGATGALALLLVGVLVPAVERASYLDDATAADVEERVARLVAAGADEDEVRAAVDAATELGKRLRGG
;
A
#
# COMPACT_ATOMS: atom_id res chain seq x y z
N MET A 1 -28.46 -8.03 -7.34
CA MET A 1 -27.28 -7.49 -8.05
C MET A 1 -26.17 -7.39 -7.01
N SER A 2 -25.34 -8.38 -6.67
CA SER A 2 -24.73 -9.59 -7.26
C SER A 2 -23.36 -9.37 -7.94
N ALA A 3 -22.30 -9.82 -7.25
CA ALA A 3 -20.90 -10.05 -7.62
C ALA A 3 -19.96 -8.88 -8.02
N ALA A 4 -20.45 -7.72 -8.46
CA ALA A 4 -19.58 -6.62 -8.94
C ALA A 4 -19.00 -5.71 -7.83
N ASP A 5 -19.62 -5.67 -6.64
CA ASP A 5 -19.15 -4.89 -5.48
C ASP A 5 -17.98 -5.56 -4.72
N ALA A 6 -17.47 -6.69 -5.23
CA ALA A 6 -16.66 -7.66 -4.51
C ALA A 6 -15.14 -7.60 -4.77
N ARG A 7 -14.52 -6.56 -5.36
CA ARG A 7 -13.09 -6.71 -5.73
C ARG A 7 -12.09 -5.56 -5.53
N THR A 8 -12.47 -4.29 -5.38
CA THR A 8 -11.42 -3.25 -5.58
C THR A 8 -11.54 -1.97 -4.78
N ARG A 9 -12.38 -1.93 -3.74
CA ARG A 9 -12.15 -0.95 -2.67
C ARG A 9 -11.05 -1.51 -1.77
N ILE A 10 -9.82 -1.22 -2.18
CA ILE A 10 -8.60 -1.22 -1.37
C ILE A 10 -9.02 -1.00 0.07
N VAL A 11 -8.89 -2.03 0.91
CA VAL A 11 -9.29 -1.96 2.31
C VAL A 11 -8.58 -0.74 2.88
N ALA A 12 -9.34 0.31 3.19
CA ALA A 12 -8.75 1.58 3.61
C ALA A 12 -7.78 1.26 4.76
N PRO A 13 -6.58 1.86 4.81
CA PRO A 13 -5.59 1.58 5.86
C PRO A 13 -6.19 1.66 7.27
N SER A 14 -7.19 2.53 7.45
CA SER A 14 -8.01 2.65 8.65
C SER A 14 -8.80 1.39 9.02
N VAL A 15 -9.36 0.67 8.04
CA VAL A 15 -10.11 -0.57 8.26
C VAL A 15 -9.16 -1.68 8.70
N VAL A 16 -7.98 -1.82 8.06
CA VAL A 16 -6.99 -2.83 8.47
C VAL A 16 -6.43 -2.52 9.87
N ARG A 17 -6.20 -1.23 10.16
CA ARG A 17 -5.84 -0.78 11.51
C ARG A 17 -6.93 -1.10 12.54
N GLY A 18 -8.20 -0.89 12.18
CA GLY A 18 -9.35 -1.22 13.02
C GLY A 18 -9.43 -2.71 13.34
N THR A 19 -9.39 -3.58 12.32
CA THR A 19 -9.43 -5.04 12.53
C THR A 19 -8.23 -5.54 13.31
N GLY A 20 -7.02 -5.07 13.00
CA GLY A 20 -5.81 -5.43 13.75
C GLY A 20 -5.91 -5.08 15.24
N LEU A 21 -6.46 -3.91 15.57
CA LEU A 21 -6.71 -3.50 16.96
C LEU A 21 -7.72 -4.42 17.65
N VAL A 22 -8.81 -4.78 16.97
CA VAL A 22 -9.82 -5.72 17.50
C VAL A 22 -9.19 -7.09 17.80
N PHE A 23 -8.33 -7.61 16.91
CA PHE A 23 -7.60 -8.86 17.16
C PHE A 23 -6.67 -8.75 18.37
N CYS A 24 -5.94 -7.64 18.50
CA CYS A 24 -5.09 -7.38 19.66
C CYS A 24 -5.89 -7.38 20.97
N VAL A 25 -6.98 -6.61 21.04
CA VAL A 25 -7.83 -6.52 22.23
C VAL A 25 -8.46 -7.87 22.56
N THR A 26 -8.92 -8.61 21.54
CA THR A 26 -9.49 -9.95 21.72
C THR A 26 -8.45 -10.96 22.23
N GLY A 27 -7.22 -10.92 21.72
CA GLY A 27 -6.12 -11.75 22.19
C GLY A 27 -5.77 -11.48 23.66
N ILE A 28 -5.70 -10.21 24.05
CA ILE A 28 -5.45 -9.80 25.44
C ILE A 28 -6.58 -10.26 26.36
N ALA A 29 -7.84 -9.97 26.00
CA ALA A 29 -9.00 -10.39 26.77
C ALA A 29 -9.07 -11.91 26.91
N GLY A 30 -8.80 -12.65 25.83
CA GLY A 30 -8.77 -14.11 25.83
C GLY A 30 -7.65 -14.70 26.70
N MET A 31 -6.46 -14.10 26.69
CA MET A 31 -5.37 -14.51 27.60
C MET A 31 -5.76 -14.31 29.07
N ILE A 32 -6.45 -13.22 29.40
CA ILE A 32 -6.93 -12.96 30.77
C ILE A 32 -7.96 -14.02 31.19
N ILE A 33 -8.97 -14.28 30.36
CA ILE A 33 -10.04 -15.25 30.67
C ILE A 33 -9.49 -16.67 30.81
N THR A 34 -8.60 -17.09 29.92
CA THR A 34 -8.02 -18.44 29.92
C THR A 34 -7.05 -18.66 31.07
N SER A 35 -6.40 -17.61 31.56
CA SER A 35 -5.64 -17.61 32.81
C SER A 35 -6.55 -17.87 34.02
N ILE A 36 -7.71 -17.22 34.10
CA ILE A 36 -8.69 -17.46 35.18
C ILE A 36 -9.22 -18.90 35.14
N ALA A 37 -9.45 -19.45 33.95
CA ALA A 37 -9.87 -20.84 33.76
C ALA A 37 -8.75 -21.89 33.97
N ASN A 38 -7.56 -21.47 34.40
CA ASN A 38 -6.37 -22.32 34.60
C ASN A 38 -6.02 -23.17 33.36
N SER A 39 -6.24 -22.62 32.16
CA SER A 39 -6.08 -23.31 30.88
C SER A 39 -4.91 -22.73 30.06
N ILE A 40 -3.73 -23.32 30.22
CA ILE A 40 -2.50 -22.84 29.55
C ILE A 40 -2.64 -22.88 28.01
N ASN A 41 -3.24 -23.95 27.48
CA ASN A 41 -3.47 -24.07 26.03
C ASN A 41 -4.37 -22.96 25.48
N GLY A 42 -5.31 -22.46 26.28
CA GLY A 42 -6.18 -21.34 25.91
C GLY A 42 -5.40 -20.03 25.84
N ALA A 43 -4.51 -19.78 26.80
CA ALA A 43 -3.69 -18.57 26.82
C ALA A 43 -2.76 -18.49 25.61
N ILE A 44 -2.14 -19.61 25.23
CA ILE A 44 -1.25 -19.68 24.06
C ILE A 44 -2.03 -19.39 22.76
N ALA A 45 -3.19 -20.02 22.57
CA ALA A 45 -4.00 -19.82 21.37
C ALA A 45 -4.46 -18.36 21.21
N PHE A 46 -4.97 -17.73 22.28
CA PHE A 46 -5.36 -16.32 22.26
C PHE A 46 -4.16 -15.37 22.10
N GLY A 47 -2.99 -15.74 22.63
CA GLY A 47 -1.74 -15.03 22.38
C GLY A 47 -1.36 -15.02 20.89
N PHE A 48 -1.47 -16.16 20.19
CA PHE A 48 -1.24 -16.22 18.74
C PHE A 48 -2.21 -15.33 17.94
N VAL A 49 -3.49 -15.29 18.33
CA VAL A 49 -4.50 -14.42 17.73
C VAL A 49 -4.16 -12.94 17.93
N GLY A 50 -3.67 -12.57 19.12
CA GLY A 50 -3.19 -11.21 19.37
C GLY A 50 -1.93 -10.87 18.56
N ALA A 51 -1.00 -11.82 18.44
CA ALA A 51 0.25 -11.63 17.71
C ALA A 51 0.04 -11.41 16.20
N THR A 52 -0.90 -12.12 15.58
CA THR A 52 -1.25 -11.89 14.16
C THR A 52 -1.86 -10.50 13.95
N GLY A 53 -2.70 -10.04 14.87
CA GLY A 53 -3.22 -8.66 14.89
C GLY A 53 -2.11 -7.61 14.97
N ALA A 54 -1.17 -7.78 15.91
CA ALA A 54 -0.03 -6.89 16.09
C ALA A 54 0.88 -6.86 14.85
N LEU A 55 1.15 -8.03 14.26
CA LEU A 55 1.96 -8.15 13.05
C LEU A 55 1.30 -7.44 11.86
N ALA A 56 -0.02 -7.61 11.69
CA ALA A 56 -0.77 -6.91 10.66
C ALA A 56 -0.69 -5.38 10.84
N LEU A 57 -0.82 -4.88 12.08
CA LEU A 57 -0.67 -3.45 12.39
C LEU A 57 0.73 -2.93 12.08
N LEU A 58 1.76 -3.69 12.43
CA LEU A 58 3.15 -3.35 12.14
C LEU A 58 3.38 -3.24 10.63
N LEU A 59 2.99 -4.26 9.87
CA LEU A 59 3.15 -4.26 8.41
C LEU A 59 2.45 -3.07 7.76
N VAL A 60 1.20 -2.80 8.12
CA VAL A 60 0.44 -1.65 7.60
C VAL A 60 1.07 -0.32 8.02
N GLY A 61 1.55 -0.23 9.27
CA GLY A 61 2.23 0.95 9.79
C GLY A 61 3.52 1.28 9.05
N VAL A 62 4.23 0.28 8.52
CA VAL A 62 5.48 0.46 7.77
C VAL A 62 5.23 0.63 6.27
N LEU A 63 4.40 -0.22 5.67
CA LEU A 63 4.18 -0.22 4.22
C LEU A 63 3.41 1.01 3.74
N VAL A 64 2.35 1.43 4.43
CA VAL A 64 1.50 2.53 3.94
C VAL A 64 2.29 3.84 3.80
N PRO A 65 3.06 4.30 4.81
CA PRO A 65 3.87 5.51 4.66
C PRO A 65 4.98 5.37 3.61
N ALA A 66 5.54 4.17 3.44
CA ALA A 66 6.56 3.92 2.42
C ALA A 66 5.98 4.04 1.01
N VAL A 67 4.78 3.48 0.79
CA VAL A 67 4.05 3.58 -0.47
C VAL A 67 3.62 5.02 -0.74
N GLU A 68 3.08 5.74 0.25
CA GLU A 68 2.69 7.15 0.10
C GLU A 68 3.89 8.05 -0.26
N ARG A 69 5.07 7.81 0.34
CA ARG A 69 6.28 8.54 -0.04
C ARG A 69 6.74 8.21 -1.45
N ALA A 70 6.68 6.93 -1.84
CA ALA A 70 7.04 6.52 -3.18
C ALA A 70 6.11 7.16 -4.23
N SER A 71 4.79 7.17 -3.99
CA SER A 71 3.85 7.83 -4.90
C SER A 71 4.08 9.35 -4.99
N TYR A 72 4.35 10.02 -3.86
CA TYR A 72 4.65 11.45 -3.87
C TYR A 72 5.94 11.78 -4.68
N LEU A 73 6.96 10.93 -4.59
CA LEU A 73 8.19 11.09 -5.36
C LEU A 73 7.94 10.87 -6.86
N ASP A 74 7.11 9.90 -7.23
CA ASP A 74 6.71 9.66 -8.62
C ASP A 74 5.94 10.87 -9.19
N ASP A 75 4.99 11.44 -8.43
CA ASP A 75 4.24 12.63 -8.85
C ASP A 75 5.15 13.85 -9.06
N ALA A 76 6.10 14.08 -8.13
CA ALA A 76 7.07 15.18 -8.26
C ALA A 76 7.97 14.98 -9.49
N THR A 77 8.34 13.74 -9.80
CA THR A 77 9.15 13.41 -10.97
C THR A 77 8.35 13.62 -12.26
N ALA A 78 7.07 13.24 -12.28
CA ALA A 78 6.19 13.49 -13.42
C ALA A 78 6.04 14.99 -13.71
N ALA A 79 5.84 15.81 -12.67
CA ALA A 79 5.72 17.26 -12.81
C ALA A 79 6.99 17.90 -13.41
N ASP A 80 8.19 17.47 -13.00
CA ASP A 80 9.46 17.97 -13.57
C ASP A 80 9.63 17.54 -15.03
N VAL A 81 9.17 16.34 -15.41
CA VAL A 81 9.17 15.90 -16.82
C VAL A 81 8.22 16.76 -17.65
N GLU A 82 7.00 17.03 -17.17
CA GLU A 82 6.02 17.88 -17.84
C GLU A 82 6.55 19.31 -18.04
N GLU A 83 7.18 19.90 -17.02
CA GLU A 83 7.77 21.23 -17.12
C GLU A 83 8.90 21.27 -18.17
N ARG A 84 9.74 20.24 -18.22
CA ARG A 84 10.82 20.14 -19.23
C ARG A 84 10.26 20.02 -20.64
N VAL A 85 9.24 19.19 -20.85
CA VAL A 85 8.56 19.07 -22.15
C VAL A 85 7.94 20.40 -22.56
N ALA A 86 7.24 21.08 -21.64
CA ALA A 86 6.65 22.39 -21.90
C ALA A 86 7.71 23.43 -22.30
N ARG A 87 8.87 23.43 -21.63
CA ARG A 87 9.99 24.32 -22.00
C ARG A 87 10.59 24.00 -23.37
N LEU A 88 10.70 22.72 -23.73
CA LEU A 88 11.21 22.32 -25.05
C LEU A 88 10.27 22.76 -26.16
N VAL A 89 8.96 22.54 -25.99
CA VAL A 89 7.93 23.00 -26.94
C VAL A 89 7.91 24.52 -27.02
N ALA A 90 8.00 25.23 -25.89
CA ALA A 90 8.08 26.69 -25.87
C ALA A 90 9.36 27.24 -26.55
N ALA A 91 10.46 26.49 -26.52
CA ALA A 91 11.68 26.81 -27.25
C ALA A 91 11.59 26.53 -28.77
N GLY A 92 10.45 26.01 -29.24
CA GLY A 92 10.17 25.75 -30.65
C GLY A 92 10.43 24.32 -31.11
N ALA A 93 10.60 23.37 -30.18
CA ALA A 93 10.61 21.95 -30.54
C ALA A 93 9.23 21.52 -31.07
N ASP A 94 9.22 20.66 -32.09
CA ASP A 94 7.99 20.09 -32.63
C ASP A 94 7.32 19.18 -31.61
N GLU A 95 6.05 19.43 -31.30
CA GLU A 95 5.34 18.72 -30.24
C GLU A 95 5.13 17.24 -30.58
N ASP A 96 4.91 16.92 -31.86
CA ASP A 96 4.69 15.55 -32.31
C ASP A 96 5.99 14.73 -32.23
N GLU A 97 7.13 15.34 -32.57
CA GLU A 97 8.44 14.72 -32.44
C GLU A 97 8.83 14.52 -30.95
N VAL A 98 8.57 15.50 -30.08
CA VAL A 98 8.80 15.38 -28.64
C VAL A 98 7.93 14.29 -28.03
N ARG A 99 6.65 14.22 -28.42
CA ARG A 99 5.72 13.18 -27.97
C ARG A 99 6.18 11.79 -28.41
N ALA A 100 6.59 11.64 -29.68
CA ALA A 100 7.12 10.38 -30.19
C ALA A 100 8.38 9.92 -29.45
N ALA A 101 9.27 10.85 -29.09
CA ALA A 101 10.48 10.56 -28.33
C ALA A 101 10.17 10.09 -26.89
N VAL A 102 9.24 10.76 -26.20
CA VAL A 102 8.80 10.37 -24.85
C VAL A 102 8.11 8.99 -24.86
N ASP A 103 7.28 8.72 -25.87
CA ASP A 103 6.63 7.42 -26.03
C ASP A 103 7.65 6.30 -26.27
N ALA A 104 8.64 6.53 -27.14
CA ALA A 104 9.72 5.58 -27.40
C ALA A 104 10.55 5.30 -26.14
N ALA A 105 10.89 6.34 -25.37
CA ALA A 105 11.60 6.21 -24.10
C ALA A 105 10.78 5.42 -23.05
N THR A 106 9.48 5.68 -22.98
CA THR A 106 8.56 4.97 -22.07
C THR A 106 8.42 3.49 -22.44
N GLU A 107 8.29 3.19 -23.73
CA GLU A 107 8.22 1.82 -24.25
C GLU A 107 9.53 1.05 -23.98
N LEU A 108 10.69 1.69 -24.17
CA LEU A 108 11.98 1.12 -23.80
C LEU A 108 12.06 0.81 -22.31
N GLY A 109 11.63 1.76 -21.46
CA GLY A 109 11.60 1.57 -20.01
C GLY A 109 10.70 0.42 -19.56
N LYS A 110 9.52 0.25 -20.18
CA LYS A 110 8.61 -0.87 -19.92
C LYS A 110 9.26 -2.22 -20.24
N ARG A 111 9.96 -2.32 -21.38
CA ARG A 111 10.66 -3.56 -21.78
C ARG A 111 11.77 -3.93 -20.81
N LEU A 112 12.54 -2.96 -20.32
CA LEU A 112 13.62 -3.21 -19.37
C LEU A 112 13.14 -3.64 -17.97
N ARG A 113 11.96 -3.19 -17.53
CA ARG A 113 11.35 -3.61 -16.24
C ARG A 113 10.58 -4.93 -16.32
N GLY A 114 10.21 -5.37 -17.51
CA GLY A 114 9.46 -6.63 -17.73
C GLY A 114 10.33 -7.82 -18.13
N GLY A 115 11.65 -7.64 -18.28
CA GLY A 115 12.62 -8.67 -18.65
C GLY A 115 13.38 -9.26 -17.48
#